data_AF-A0A445DHA4-F1
#
_entry.id   AF-A0A445DHA4-F1
#
_cell.length_a   1.000
_cell.length_b   1.000
_cell.length_c   1.000
_cell.angle_alpha   90.00
_cell.angle_beta   90.00
_cell.angle_gamma   90.00
#
_symmetry.space_group_name_H-M   'P 1'
#
loop_
_entity.id
_entity.type
_entity.pdbx_description
1 polymer ?
#
loop_
_entity_poly.entity_id
_entity_poly.type
_entity_poly.pdbx_seq_one_letter_code
_entity_poly.pdbx_strand_id
1 'polypeptide(L)'
;MAKSTILKHRMVEQEDVKLMVGTGLDAYRLSISWSRLIPNGRGPINPKGLQFYNNLINELISSGIQPHVTLHNYDLPQALEDEYGDGLVLKS
;
A
#
# COMPACT_ATOMS: atom_id res chain seq x y z
N MET A 1 -3.09 -12.45 -22.47
CA MET A 1 -3.69 -11.18 -21.99
C MET A 1 -3.18 -10.69 -20.62
N ALA A 2 -2.21 -11.34 -19.94
CA ALA A 2 -1.76 -10.90 -18.61
C ALA A 2 -0.66 -9.80 -18.58
N LYS A 3 -0.01 -9.48 -19.72
CA LYS A 3 1.06 -8.46 -19.78
C LYS A 3 0.56 -7.01 -19.71
N SER A 4 -0.69 -6.74 -20.13
CA SER A 4 -1.23 -5.37 -20.23
C SER A 4 -1.54 -4.74 -18.86
N THR A 5 -2.05 -5.52 -17.91
CA THR A 5 -2.40 -5.01 -16.57
C THR A 5 -1.19 -4.65 -15.71
N ILE A 6 -0.09 -5.41 -15.83
CA ILE A 6 1.16 -5.17 -15.08
C ILE A 6 1.83 -3.88 -15.57
N LEU A 7 1.81 -3.63 -16.87
CA LEU A 7 2.33 -2.39 -17.44
C LEU A 7 1.47 -1.19 -17.04
N LYS A 8 0.14 -1.34 -16.98
CA LYS A 8 -0.76 -0.24 -16.62
C LYS A 8 -0.54 0.27 -15.20
N HIS A 9 -0.32 -0.60 -14.22
CA HIS A 9 -0.06 -0.18 -12.83
C HIS A 9 1.29 0.55 -12.67
N ARG A 10 2.36 0.03 -13.30
CA ARG A 10 3.70 0.66 -13.26
C ARG A 10 3.71 2.06 -13.89
N MET A 11 2.92 2.26 -14.96
CA MET A 11 2.80 3.57 -15.63
C MET A 11 2.11 4.59 -14.73
N VAL A 12 1.03 4.19 -14.04
CA VAL A 12 0.28 5.08 -13.13
C VAL A 12 1.16 5.55 -11.97
N GLU A 13 1.92 4.66 -11.33
CA GLU A 13 2.81 5.03 -10.22
C GLU A 13 3.86 6.09 -10.61
N GLN A 14 4.50 5.94 -11.78
CA GLN A 14 5.55 6.87 -12.23
C GLN A 14 4.97 8.17 -12.80
N GLU A 15 3.84 8.12 -13.49
CA GLU A 15 3.16 9.33 -13.97
C GLU A 15 2.63 10.16 -12.81
N ASP A 16 2.10 9.51 -11.77
CA ASP A 16 1.62 10.19 -10.57
C ASP A 16 2.79 10.87 -9.83
N VAL A 17 3.95 10.22 -9.67
CA VAL A 17 5.13 10.86 -9.07
C VAL A 17 5.62 12.04 -9.92
N LYS A 18 5.64 11.91 -11.25
CA LYS A 18 6.02 13.03 -12.14
C LYS A 18 5.07 14.22 -12.01
N LEU A 19 3.77 13.97 -11.86
CA LEU A 19 2.79 15.02 -11.59
C LEU A 19 3.03 15.68 -10.22
N MET A 20 3.37 14.90 -9.19
CA MET A 20 3.74 15.43 -7.86
C MET A 20 5.02 16.28 -7.88
N VAL A 21 6.01 15.91 -8.69
CA VAL A 21 7.21 16.74 -8.88
C VAL A 21 6.85 18.06 -9.55
N GLY A 22 5.95 18.02 -10.55
CA GLY A 22 5.50 19.21 -11.28
C GLY A 22 4.76 20.25 -10.41
N THR A 23 4.25 19.86 -9.25
CA THR A 23 3.59 20.78 -8.30
C THR A 23 4.55 21.39 -7.27
N GLY A 24 5.81 20.96 -7.22
CA GLY A 24 6.81 21.50 -6.29
C GLY A 24 6.67 20.97 -4.86
N LEU A 25 6.20 19.73 -4.67
CA LEU A 25 6.07 19.10 -3.36
C LEU A 25 7.43 18.70 -2.77
N ASP A 26 7.73 19.13 -1.55
CA ASP A 26 8.93 18.71 -0.80
C ASP A 26 8.77 17.33 -0.15
N ALA A 27 7.54 16.97 0.23
CA ALA A 27 7.23 15.73 0.94
C ALA A 27 5.87 15.16 0.52
N TYR A 28 5.76 13.83 0.60
CA TYR A 28 4.53 13.11 0.29
C TYR A 28 4.16 12.14 1.41
N ARG A 29 2.94 12.29 1.95
CA ARG A 29 2.42 11.36 2.96
C ARG A 29 1.71 10.21 2.28
N LEU A 30 2.14 8.99 2.59
CA LEU A 30 1.50 7.76 2.14
C LEU A 30 1.17 6.86 3.32
N SER A 31 0.19 5.97 3.12
CA SER A 31 -0.11 4.90 4.06
C SER A 31 0.21 3.55 3.44
N ILE A 32 0.74 2.65 4.25
CA ILE A 32 0.94 1.26 3.88
C ILE A 32 -0.29 0.49 4.34
N SER A 33 -0.91 -0.23 3.40
CA SER A 33 -2.06 -1.05 3.70
C SER A 33 -1.62 -2.40 4.26
N TRP A 34 -2.10 -2.73 5.45
CA TRP A 34 -1.78 -3.99 6.12
C TRP A 34 -2.24 -5.17 5.26
N SER A 35 -3.49 -5.19 4.83
CA SER A 35 -4.04 -6.28 4.01
C SER A 35 -3.32 -6.45 2.66
N ARG A 36 -2.71 -5.39 2.12
CA ARG A 36 -1.90 -5.50 0.89
C ARG A 36 -0.56 -6.20 1.13
N LEU A 37 0.08 -5.96 2.28
CA LEU A 37 1.35 -6.58 2.66
C LEU A 37 1.17 -7.97 3.27
N ILE A 38 0.18 -8.15 4.13
CA ILE A 38 -0.12 -9.39 4.84
C ILE A 38 -1.64 -9.63 4.70
N PRO A 39 -2.08 -10.35 3.65
CA PRO A 39 -3.50 -10.49 3.31
C PRO A 39 -4.38 -11.05 4.43
N ASN A 40 -3.84 -12.00 5.19
CA ASN A 40 -4.55 -12.63 6.30
C ASN A 40 -4.27 -11.93 7.64
N GLY A 41 -3.66 -10.74 7.60
CA GLY A 41 -3.19 -9.97 8.75
C GLY A 41 -1.99 -10.56 9.50
N ARG A 42 -1.80 -11.88 9.43
CA ARG A 42 -0.64 -12.59 9.97
C ARG A 42 -0.09 -13.58 8.93
N GLY A 43 1.18 -13.95 9.10
CA GLY A 43 1.84 -14.94 8.25
C GLY A 43 2.59 -14.32 7.07
N PRO A 44 2.62 -14.99 5.90
CA PRO A 44 3.54 -14.65 4.83
C PRO A 44 3.21 -13.29 4.20
N ILE A 45 4.27 -12.55 3.86
CA ILE A 45 4.18 -11.28 3.14
C ILE A 45 3.79 -11.56 1.68
N ASN A 46 2.93 -10.73 1.12
CA ASN A 46 2.64 -10.67 -0.31
C ASN A 46 3.81 -9.99 -1.04
N PRO A 47 4.64 -10.72 -1.82
CA PRO A 47 5.83 -10.14 -2.44
C PRO A 47 5.52 -9.04 -3.45
N LYS A 48 4.34 -9.10 -4.09
CA LYS A 48 3.88 -8.06 -5.02
C LYS A 48 3.53 -6.77 -4.29
N GLY A 49 2.90 -6.88 -3.12
CA GLY A 49 2.61 -5.74 -2.25
C GLY A 49 3.90 -5.06 -1.78
N LEU A 50 4.88 -5.87 -1.36
CA LEU A 50 6.20 -5.35 -0.97
C LEU A 50 6.91 -4.65 -2.14
N GLN A 51 6.92 -5.26 -3.33
CA GLN A 51 7.54 -4.68 -4.50
C GLN A 51 6.90 -3.35 -4.91
N PHE A 52 5.57 -3.25 -4.81
CA PHE A 52 4.83 -2.00 -5.07
C PHE A 52 5.33 -0.86 -4.17
N TYR A 53 5.34 -1.06 -2.85
CA TYR A 53 5.78 -0.02 -1.91
C TYR A 53 7.26 0.34 -2.09
N ASN A 54 8.11 -0.65 -2.36
CA ASN A 54 9.52 -0.39 -2.66
C ASN A 54 9.69 0.48 -3.90
N ASN A 55 8.97 0.19 -5.00
CA ASN A 55 9.06 0.98 -6.22
C ASN A 55 8.59 2.42 -6.00
N LEU A 56 7.44 2.60 -5.34
CA LEU A 56 6.89 3.92 -5.05
C LEU A 56 7.83 4.76 -4.17
N ILE A 57 8.34 4.18 -3.07
CA ILE A 57 9.25 4.88 -2.16
C ILE A 57 10.56 5.24 -2.89
N ASN A 58 11.11 4.33 -3.67
CA ASN A 58 12.32 4.59 -4.46
C ASN A 58 12.10 5.71 -5.48
N GLU A 59 10.97 5.72 -6.17
CA GLU A 59 10.65 6.76 -7.16
C GLU A 59 10.52 8.13 -6.50
N LEU A 60 9.82 8.23 -5.36
CA LEU A 60 9.69 9.47 -4.58
C LEU A 60 11.07 10.00 -4.14
N ILE A 61 11.91 9.13 -3.57
CA ILE A 61 13.27 9.50 -3.13
C ILE A 61 14.11 9.94 -4.33
N SER A 62 14.06 9.21 -5.45
CA SER A 62 14.81 9.56 -6.66
C SER A 62 14.37 10.89 -7.28
N SER A 63 13.13 11.28 -7.03
CA SER A 63 12.53 12.54 -7.47
C SER A 63 12.71 13.69 -6.47
N GLY A 64 13.44 13.47 -5.37
CA GLY A 64 13.68 14.48 -4.34
C GLY A 64 12.51 14.74 -3.38
N ILE A 65 11.47 13.90 -3.42
CA ILE A 65 10.30 14.02 -2.56
C ILE A 65 10.51 13.15 -1.32
N GLN A 66 10.40 13.74 -0.13
CA GLN A 66 10.54 12.99 1.13
C GLN A 66 9.26 12.17 1.44
N PRO A 67 9.33 10.82 1.52
CA PRO A 67 8.17 10.01 1.87
C PRO A 67 7.91 10.02 3.39
N HIS A 68 6.67 10.32 3.78
CA HIS A 68 6.18 10.23 5.17
C HIS A 68 5.20 9.08 5.27
N VAL A 69 5.61 7.98 5.89
CA VAL A 69 4.84 6.73 5.91
C VAL A 69 4.02 6.60 7.19
N THR A 70 2.72 6.36 7.04
CA THR A 70 1.83 5.91 8.11
C THR A 70 1.60 4.40 8.01
N LEU A 71 1.89 3.66 9.07
CA LEU A 71 1.79 2.18 9.09
C LEU A 71 0.41 1.65 9.47
N HIS A 72 -0.48 2.47 10.02
CA HIS A 72 -1.77 2.03 10.50
C HIS A 72 -2.84 3.05 10.10
N ASN A 73 -3.75 2.67 9.20
CA ASN A 73 -4.74 3.60 8.65
C ASN A 73 -6.17 3.05 8.72
N TYR A 74 -6.49 2.33 9.81
CA TYR A 74 -7.81 1.73 10.06
C TYR A 74 -8.21 0.66 9.02
N ASP A 75 -7.25 0.03 8.34
CA ASP A 75 -7.45 -1.02 7.35
C ASP A 75 -7.12 -2.41 7.91
N LEU A 76 -7.85 -2.80 8.96
CA LEU A 76 -7.72 -4.13 9.55
C LEU A 76 -8.05 -5.19 8.48
N PRO A 77 -7.16 -6.17 8.24
CA PRO A 77 -7.45 -7.27 7.32
C PRO A 77 -8.71 -8.02 7.73
N GLN A 78 -9.60 -8.33 6.78
CA GLN A 78 -10.88 -9.01 7.03
C GLN A 78 -10.69 -10.29 7.86
N ALA A 79 -9.63 -11.06 7.60
CA ALA A 79 -9.33 -12.27 8.35
C ALA A 79 -9.17 -12.03 9.86
N LEU A 80 -8.64 -10.86 10.27
CA LEU A 80 -8.54 -10.47 11.67
C LEU A 80 -9.85 -9.90 12.21
N GLU A 81 -10.62 -9.20 11.37
CA GLU A 81 -11.96 -8.76 11.74
C GLU A 81 -12.88 -9.97 12.00
N ASP A 82 -12.84 -11.00 11.16
CA ASP A 82 -13.63 -12.22 11.34
C ASP A 82 -13.19 -12.99 12.61
N GLU A 83 -11.87 -13.01 12.91
CA GLU A 83 -11.31 -13.69 14.08
C GLU A 83 -11.74 -13.04 15.42
N TYR A 84 -11.83 -11.69 15.47
CA TYR A 84 -12.10 -10.95 16.72
C TYR A 84 -13.47 -10.28 16.78
N GLY A 85 -14.12 -10.03 15.64
CA GLY A 85 -15.44 -9.40 15.51
C GLY A 85 -16.61 -10.32 15.85
N ASP A 86 -16.45 -11.63 15.63
CA ASP A 86 -17.40 -12.66 16.06
C ASP A 86 -17.38 -12.92 17.59
N GLY A 87 -16.45 -12.29 18.33
CA GLY A 87 -16.32 -12.45 19.78
C GLY A 87 -17.40 -11.77 20.62
N LEU A 88 -18.31 -10.98 20.03
CA LEU A 88 -19.39 -10.28 20.76
C LEU A 88 -20.81 -10.79 20.46
N VAL A 89 -20.98 -11.76 19.56
CA VAL A 89 -22.26 -12.45 19.46
C VAL A 89 -22.28 -13.57 20.49
N LEU A 90 -22.70 -13.20 21.69
CA LEU A 90 -23.16 -14.15 22.71
C LEU A 90 -24.05 -15.19 22.02
N LYS A 91 -23.54 -16.43 21.94
CA LYS A 91 -24.40 -17.59 21.75
C LYS A 91 -25.26 -17.70 23.01
N SER A 92 -26.42 -17.03 23.02
CA SER A 92 -27.53 -17.26 23.95
C SER A 92 -28.42 -18.37 23.41
#